data_AF-A0A9D9TGR3-F1
#
_entry.id   AF-A0A9D9TGR3-F1
#
_cell.length_a   1.000
_cell.length_b   1.000
_cell.length_c   1.000
_cell.angle_alpha   90.00
_cell.angle_beta   90.00
_cell.angle_gamma   90.00
#
_symmetry.space_group_name_H-M   'P 1'
#
loop_
_entity.id
_entity.type
_entity.pdbx_description
1 polymer ?
#
loop_
_entity_poly.entity_id
_entity_poly.type
_entity_poly.pdbx_seq_one_letter_code
_entity_poly.pdbx_strand_id
1 'polypeptide(L)' 'MLSILGTYENGYLKLDKDYSTKKPVKVIVTFLEDIQNKAEIELDLNDFSFSKSKKNLENFKGSFSKTVIDERRLDR' A
#
# COMPACT_ATOMS: atom_id res chain seq x y z
N MET A 1 26.29 14.25 7.50
CA MET A 1 25.55 13.50 6.46
C MET A 1 25.68 14.33 5.18
N LEU A 2 26.23 13.76 4.11
CA LEU A 2 26.39 14.49 2.84
C LEU A 2 25.17 14.18 1.96
N SER A 3 24.41 15.20 1.59
CA SER A 3 23.28 15.08 0.68
C SER A 3 23.71 15.49 -0.72
N ILE A 4 23.50 14.62 -1.70
CA ILE A 4 23.82 14.86 -3.11
C ILE A 4 22.51 14.97 -3.86
N LEU A 5 22.36 16.04 -4.65
CA LEU A 5 21.22 16.23 -5.52
C LEU A 5 21.47 15.55 -6.86
N GLY A 6 20.40 15.06 -7.44
CA GLY A 6 20.41 14.42 -8.74
C GLY A 6 18.99 14.30 -9.27
N THR A 7 18.91 14.11 -10.58
CA THR A 7 17.66 13.86 -11.28
C THR A 7 17.42 12.35 -11.33
N TYR A 8 16.21 11.93 -10.96
CA TYR A 8 15.77 10.55 -11.13
C TYR A 8 14.81 10.46 -12.31
N GLU A 9 15.04 9.50 -13.21
CA GLU A 9 14.15 9.22 -14.33
C GLU A 9 14.17 7.72 -14.65
N ASN A 10 12.99 7.07 -14.60
CA ASN A 10 12.78 5.68 -15.04
C ASN A 10 13.79 4.66 -14.47
N GLY A 11 14.11 4.75 -13.18
CA GLY A 11 15.06 3.83 -12.53
C GLY A 11 16.53 4.25 -12.61
N TYR A 12 16.84 5.33 -13.32
CA TYR A 12 18.19 5.88 -13.43
C TYR A 12 18.31 7.14 -12.56
N LEU A 13 19.35 7.19 -11.72
CA LEU A 13 19.70 8.37 -10.94
C LEU A 13 20.94 9.02 -11.55
N LYS A 14 20.80 10.25 -12.05
CA LYS A 14 21.90 11.07 -12.54
C LYS A 14 22.25 12.12 -11.48
N LEU A 15 23.45 12.01 -10.90
CA LEU A 15 23.93 12.98 -9.92
C LEU A 15 24.31 14.28 -10.64
N ASP A 16 23.98 15.42 -10.04
CA ASP A 16 24.34 16.74 -10.59
C ASP A 16 25.83 17.03 -10.43
N LYS A 17 26.46 16.38 -9.44
CA LYS A 17 27.89 16.46 -9.16
C LYS A 17 28.46 15.07 -8.98
N ASP A 18 29.61 14.86 -9.60
CA ASP A 18 30.35 13.62 -9.45
C ASP A 18 30.82 13.44 -8.00
N TYR A 19 30.57 12.25 -7.47
CA TYR A 19 31.04 11.84 -6.15
C TYR A 19 31.84 10.55 -6.27
N SER A 20 33.16 10.68 -6.21
CA SER A 20 34.07 9.55 -6.30
C SER A 20 34.46 9.06 -4.90
N THR A 21 34.34 7.76 -4.68
CA THR A 21 34.77 7.12 -3.44
C THR A 21 35.60 5.89 -3.75
N LYS A 22 36.60 5.60 -2.91
CA LYS A 22 37.50 4.45 -3.10
C LYS A 22 36.90 3.12 -2.61
N LYS A 23 35.73 3.14 -1.97
CA LYS A 23 35.12 2.00 -1.31
C LYS A 23 33.61 2.00 -1.56
N PRO A 24 32.96 0.85 -1.72
CA PRO A 24 31.50 0.81 -1.87
C PRO A 24 30.80 1.42 -0.65
N VAL A 25 29.84 2.31 -0.89
CA VAL A 25 29.08 3.02 0.15
C VAL A 25 27.60 2.71 -0.01
N LYS A 26 26.90 2.46 1.10
CA LYS A 26 25.43 2.37 1.11
C LYS A 26 24.82 3.76 1.01
N VAL A 27 23.83 3.93 0.14
CA VAL A 27 23.13 5.20 -0.07
C VAL A 27 21.66 5.06 0.27
N ILE A 28 21.06 6.15 0.77
CA ILE A 28 19.61 6.30 0.96
C ILE A 28 19.16 7.30 -0.10
N VAL A 29 18.19 6.92 -0.92
CA VAL A 29 17.61 7.77 -1.98
C VAL A 29 16.29 8.31 -1.46
N THR A 30 16.17 9.63 -1.40
CA THR A 30 14.94 10.33 -1.00
C THR A 30 14.41 11.09 -2.20
N PHE A 31 13.19 10.81 -2.62
CA PHE A 31 12.50 11.54 -3.67
C PHE A 31 11.83 12.78 -3.07
N LEU A 32 12.04 13.94 -3.69
CA LEU A 32 11.49 15.22 -3.23
C LEU A 32 10.12 15.53 -3.85
N GLU A 33 9.64 14.71 -4.79
CA GLU A 33 8.27 14.80 -5.23
C GLU A 33 7.34 14.33 -4.12
N ASP A 34 6.23 15.05 -3.96
CA ASP A 34 5.05 14.50 -3.30
C ASP A 34 4.61 13.32 -4.15
N ILE A 35 5.10 12.14 -3.81
CA ILE A 35 4.52 10.90 -4.26
C ILE A 35 3.09 11.01 -3.77
N GLN A 36 2.16 11.24 -4.69
CA GLN A 36 0.78 10.85 -4.48
C GLN A 36 0.86 9.33 -4.34
N ASN A 37 1.19 8.86 -3.13
CA ASN A 37 0.95 7.50 -2.72
C ASN A 37 -0.46 7.27 -3.18
N LYS A 38 -0.64 6.39 -4.19
CA LYS A 38 -1.93 6.09 -4.82
C LYS A 38 -2.96 6.27 -3.75
N ALA A 39 -3.77 7.33 -3.90
CA ALA A 39 -4.62 7.82 -2.82
C ALA A 39 -5.12 6.62 -2.05
N GLU A 40 -4.81 6.55 -0.75
CA GLU A 40 -5.54 5.66 0.13
C GLU A 40 -6.99 5.87 -0.28
N ILE A 41 -7.62 4.83 -0.83
CA ILE A 41 -9.00 4.95 -1.29
C ILE A 41 -9.76 5.19 0.00
N GLU A 42 -9.93 6.47 0.35
CA GLU A 42 -10.74 6.89 1.46
C GLU A 42 -12.13 6.42 1.09
N LEU A 43 -12.53 5.30 1.69
CA LEU A 43 -13.85 4.76 1.53
C LEU A 43 -14.81 5.81 2.07
N ASP A 44 -15.59 6.40 1.17
CA ASP A 44 -16.63 7.33 1.57
C ASP A 44 -17.79 6.50 2.13
N LEU A 45 -18.57 7.09 3.05
CA LEU A 45 -19.77 6.46 3.58
C LEU A 45 -20.76 6.09 2.46
N ASN A 46 -20.71 6.81 1.34
CA ASN A 46 -21.48 6.53 0.13
C ASN A 46 -21.08 5.23 -0.57
N ASP A 47 -19.87 4.70 -0.36
CA ASP A 47 -19.44 3.41 -0.88
C ASP A 47 -20.16 2.24 -0.17
N PHE A 48 -20.69 2.48 1.03
CA PHE A 48 -21.43 1.50 1.82
C PHE A 48 -22.93 1.59 1.53
N SER A 49 -23.48 0.61 0.81
CA SER A 49 -24.92 0.53 0.54
C SER A 49 -25.53 -0.75 1.09
N PHE A 50 -26.35 -0.60 2.13
CA PHE A 50 -27.11 -1.72 2.72
C PHE A 50 -28.07 -2.36 1.70
N SER A 51 -28.68 -1.57 0.82
CA SER A 51 -29.57 -2.06 -0.24
C SER A 51 -28.83 -2.96 -1.24
N LYS A 52 -27.60 -2.60 -1.60
CA LYS A 52 -26.75 -3.40 -2.49
C LYS A 52 -26.36 -4.72 -1.80
N SER A 53 -25.94 -4.65 -0.54
CA SER A 53 -25.61 -5.83 0.26
C SER A 53 -26.80 -6.77 0.42
N LYS A 54 -28.00 -6.23 0.69
CA LYS A 54 -29.24 -7.02 0.78
C LYS A 54 -29.51 -7.80 -0.50
N LYS A 55 -29.47 -7.13 -1.66
CA LYS A 55 -29.64 -7.77 -2.97
C LYS A 55 -28.62 -8.87 -3.23
N ASN A 56 -27.34 -8.59 -2.96
CA ASN A 56 -26.26 -9.56 -3.16
C ASN A 56 -26.43 -10.82 -2.30
N LEU A 57 -27.07 -10.70 -1.13
CA LEU A 57 -27.26 -11.78 -0.17
C LEU A 57 -28.63 -12.47 -0.26
N GLU A 58 -29.52 -12.08 -1.19
CA GLU A 58 -30.89 -12.63 -1.29
C GLU A 58 -30.92 -14.16 -1.37
N ASN A 59 -29.94 -14.75 -2.07
CA ASN A 59 -29.85 -16.21 -2.26
C ASN A 59 -28.83 -16.89 -1.34
N PHE A 60 -28.15 -16.12 -0.47
CA PHE A 60 -27.13 -16.67 0.40
C PHE A 60 -27.77 -17.27 1.66
N LYS A 61 -27.58 -18.59 1.86
CA LYS A 61 -28.15 -19.34 2.99
C LYS A 61 -27.18 -19.57 4.15
N GLY A 62 -26.00 -18.95 4.10
CA GLY A 62 -24.96 -19.12 5.11
C GLY A 62 -25.12 -18.15 6.28
N SER A 63 -24.46 -18.47 7.40
CA SER A 63 -24.33 -17.57 8.54
C SER A 63 -22.85 -17.42 8.88
N PHE A 64 -22.36 -16.18 8.87
CA PHE A 64 -21.00 -15.86 9.26
C PHE A 64 -20.71 -16.33 10.69
N SER A 65 -21.66 -16.13 11.61
CA SER A 65 -21.52 -16.55 13.01
C SER A 65 -21.31 -18.06 13.14
N LYS A 66 -21.92 -18.87 12.26
CA LYS A 66 -21.73 -20.31 12.27
C LYS A 66 -20.30 -20.69 11.88
N THR A 67 -19.78 -20.11 10.79
CA THR A 67 -18.40 -20.33 10.35
C THR A 67 -17.39 -19.96 11.43
N VAL A 68 -17.59 -18.83 12.11
CA VAL A 68 -16.70 -18.38 13.19
C VAL A 68 -16.74 -19.31 14.41
N ILE A 69 -17.91 -19.89 14.73
CA ILE A 69 -18.03 -20.87 15.81
C ILE A 69 -17.32 -22.17 15.44
N ASP A 70 -17.49 -22.64 14.20
CA ASP A 70 -16.87 -23.87 13.73
C ASP A 70 -15.34 -23.74 13.70
N GLU A 71 -14.80 -22.62 13.22
CA GLU A 71 -13.38 -22.28 13.25
C GLU A 71 -12.79 -22.39 14.68
N ARG A 72 -13.40 -21.73 15.66
CA ARG A 72 -12.92 -21.75 17.05
C ARG A 72 -13.01 -23.10 17.74
N ARG A 73 -13.86 -24.00 17.24
CA ARG A 73 -13.98 -25.36 17.76
C ARG A 73 -12.94 -26.31 17.17
N LEU A 74 -12.44 -26.03 15.97
CA LEU A 74 -11.38 -26.80 15.32
C LEU A 74 -9.99 -26.50 15.90
N ASP A 75 -9.79 -25.29 16.44
CA ASP A 75 -8.54 -24.86 17.10
C ASP A 75 -8.35 -25.41 18.53
N ARG A 76 -9.30 -26.22 19.05
CA ARG A 76 -9.21 -26.89 20.37
C ARG A 76 -8.96 -28.38 20.21
#